data_AF-A0A7C8K3F7-F1
#
_entry.id   AF-A0A7C8K3F7-F1
#
_cell.length_a   1.000
_cell.length_b   1.000
_cell.length_c   1.000
_cell.angle_alpha   90.00
_cell.angle_beta   90.00
_cell.angle_gamma   90.00
#
_symmetry.space_group_name_H-M   'P 1'
#
loop_
_entity.id
_entity.type
_entity.pdbx_description
1 polymer ?
#
loop_
_entity_poly.entity_id
_entity_poly.type
_entity_poly.pdbx_seq_one_letter_code
_entity_poly.pdbx_strand_id
1 'polypeptide(L)'
;PLPFTIPIPIPIHFYLHFYLHFYLHFYLHFYLHFYLHFLFPSFLFSSIIFIPKYPPPYPIIHNLQSTTLNPSPSILTPLKMHIPTLLTALTLLPSSLSIPLISRRQSPCFVIGSTPLPAETLKIANDLASTVTCDASVRPLQNIPDTISGGVRFSSINFENSDLLPLDFALTTFSTPSPPSSASLTLFTNRLNTYLSQEAAVRSIGGSLSIKAPKFFLAFQVARIKTSRGIPITDPGQTVEHLLEKVIKNAGRVSQVTKDEVTRLAKDL
;
A
#
# COMPACT_ATOMS: atom_id res chain seq x y z
N PRO A 1 -58.91 -34.43 8.46
CA PRO A 1 -58.44 -33.11 7.98
C PRO A 1 -56.90 -33.04 8.03
N LEU A 2 -56.27 -33.36 6.89
CA LEU A 2 -54.82 -33.28 6.72
C LEU A 2 -54.42 -31.85 6.31
N PRO A 3 -53.31 -31.30 6.81
CA PRO A 3 -52.89 -29.94 6.50
C PRO A 3 -52.37 -29.86 5.06
N PHE A 4 -52.99 -28.98 4.28
CA PHE A 4 -52.58 -28.61 2.93
C PHE A 4 -51.21 -27.92 3.00
N THR A 5 -50.15 -28.58 2.55
CA THR A 5 -48.84 -27.95 2.31
C THR A 5 -48.82 -27.44 0.88
N ILE A 6 -48.83 -26.12 0.72
CA ILE A 6 -48.77 -25.46 -0.60
C ILE A 6 -47.31 -25.51 -1.07
N PRO A 7 -46.98 -26.17 -2.21
CA PRO A 7 -45.63 -26.17 -2.75
C PRO A 7 -45.29 -24.78 -3.28
N ILE A 8 -44.27 -24.15 -2.70
CA ILE A 8 -43.71 -22.89 -3.19
C ILE A 8 -43.03 -23.18 -4.54
N PRO A 9 -43.29 -22.39 -5.61
CA PRO A 9 -42.62 -22.56 -6.90
C PRO A 9 -41.10 -22.51 -6.74
N ILE A 10 -40.42 -23.55 -7.21
CA ILE A 10 -38.95 -23.73 -7.19
C ILE A 10 -38.16 -22.46 -7.60
N PRO A 11 -38.60 -21.63 -8.58
CA PRO A 11 -37.86 -20.41 -8.95
C PRO A 11 -37.81 -19.35 -7.85
N ILE A 12 -38.87 -19.24 -7.05
CA ILE A 12 -38.98 -18.24 -5.98
C ILE A 12 -38.06 -18.62 -4.81
N HIS A 13 -38.00 -19.91 -4.48
CA HIS A 13 -37.11 -20.41 -3.44
C HIS A 13 -35.63 -20.16 -3.78
N PHE A 14 -35.23 -20.42 -5.04
CA PHE A 14 -33.86 -20.20 -5.49
C PHE A 14 -33.48 -18.72 -5.51
N TYR A 15 -34.40 -17.86 -5.99
CA TYR A 15 -34.19 -16.42 -5.99
C TYR A 15 -34.07 -15.86 -4.57
N LEU A 16 -34.97 -16.27 -3.67
CA LEU A 16 -34.94 -15.83 -2.27
C LEU A 16 -33.67 -16.29 -1.57
N HIS A 17 -33.27 -17.56 -1.76
CA HIS A 17 -32.06 -18.10 -1.16
C HIS A 17 -30.80 -17.38 -1.67
N PHE A 18 -30.70 -17.15 -2.98
CA PHE A 18 -29.57 -16.43 -3.57
C PHE A 18 -29.52 -14.97 -3.09
N TYR A 19 -30.67 -14.29 -3.09
CA TYR A 19 -30.76 -12.90 -2.63
C TYR A 19 -30.39 -12.78 -1.15
N LEU A 20 -30.93 -13.67 -0.30
CA LEU A 20 -30.67 -13.65 1.14
C LEU A 20 -29.22 -14.02 1.45
N HIS A 21 -28.67 -15.05 0.78
CA HIS A 21 -27.26 -15.43 0.94
C HIS A 21 -26.33 -14.31 0.48
N PHE A 22 -26.57 -13.72 -0.70
CA PHE A 22 -25.76 -12.63 -1.21
C PHE A 22 -25.81 -11.41 -0.30
N TYR A 23 -27.01 -10.99 0.13
CA TYR A 23 -27.16 -9.81 0.95
C TYR A 23 -26.62 -10.03 2.38
N LEU A 24 -26.91 -11.17 3.00
CA LEU A 24 -26.41 -11.49 4.34
C LEU A 24 -24.89 -11.63 4.33
N HIS A 25 -24.35 -12.43 3.41
CA HIS A 25 -22.91 -12.68 3.33
C HIS A 25 -22.18 -11.38 2.98
N PHE A 26 -22.61 -10.66 1.95
CA PHE A 26 -21.94 -9.44 1.53
C PHE A 26 -22.00 -8.36 2.62
N TYR A 27 -23.19 -8.12 3.18
CA TYR A 27 -23.37 -7.03 4.15
C TYR A 27 -22.73 -7.37 5.50
N LEU A 28 -22.90 -8.60 6.02
CA LEU A 28 -22.29 -9.02 7.28
C LEU A 28 -20.77 -9.11 7.17
N HIS A 29 -20.25 -9.75 6.13
CA HIS A 29 -18.80 -9.91 5.94
C HIS A 29 -18.14 -8.55 5.73
N PHE A 30 -18.72 -7.67 4.92
CA PHE A 30 -18.20 -6.33 4.70
C PHE A 30 -18.21 -5.49 5.98
N TYR A 31 -19.32 -5.47 6.73
CA TYR A 31 -19.40 -4.70 7.98
C TYR A 31 -18.48 -5.26 9.07
N LEU A 32 -18.44 -6.58 9.25
CA LEU A 32 -17.62 -7.22 10.27
C LEU A 32 -16.13 -7.02 9.97
N HIS A 33 -15.73 -7.21 8.71
CA HIS A 33 -14.36 -6.98 8.27
C HIS A 33 -13.98 -5.49 8.42
N PHE A 34 -14.86 -4.56 8.03
CA PHE A 34 -14.63 -3.13 8.24
C PHE A 34 -14.48 -2.78 9.72
N TYR A 35 -15.36 -3.29 10.60
CA TYR A 35 -15.28 -3.00 12.03
C TYR A 35 -14.04 -3.60 12.70
N LEU A 36 -13.74 -4.87 12.45
CA LEU A 36 -12.62 -5.58 13.09
C LEU A 36 -11.27 -5.09 12.58
N HIS A 37 -11.11 -4.85 11.28
CA HIS A 37 -9.81 -4.48 10.72
C HIS A 37 -9.57 -2.98 10.65
N PHE A 38 -10.63 -2.16 10.53
CA PHE A 38 -10.45 -0.72 10.35
C PHE A 38 -10.72 0.06 11.64
N LEU A 39 -11.83 -0.22 12.33
CA LEU A 39 -12.20 0.54 13.54
C LEU A 39 -11.48 0.03 14.79
N PHE A 40 -11.42 -1.28 15.01
CA PHE A 40 -10.87 -1.84 16.26
C PHE A 40 -9.39 -1.49 16.51
N PRO A 41 -8.47 -1.56 15.52
CA PRO A 41 -7.07 -1.18 15.75
C PRO A 41 -6.91 0.32 16.00
N SER A 42 -7.77 1.14 15.38
CA SER A 42 -7.78 2.60 15.54
C SER A 42 -8.14 3.04 16.95
N PHE A 43 -9.06 2.30 17.62
CA PHE A 43 -9.42 2.56 19.01
C PHE A 43 -8.35 2.07 19.99
N LEU A 44 -7.78 0.88 19.78
CA LEU A 44 -6.71 0.36 20.65
C LEU A 44 -5.43 1.19 20.61
N PHE A 45 -5.04 1.71 19.43
CA PHE A 45 -3.87 2.58 19.31
C PHE A 45 -4.05 3.92 20.05
N SER A 46 -5.28 4.43 20.14
CA SER A 46 -5.55 5.67 20.88
C SER A 46 -5.47 5.47 22.40
N SER A 47 -5.80 4.27 22.90
CA SER A 47 -5.80 3.96 24.34
C SER A 47 -4.44 3.57 24.91
N ILE A 48 -3.51 3.05 24.10
CA ILE A 48 -2.18 2.58 24.58
C ILE A 48 -1.15 3.72 24.68
N ILE A 49 -1.36 4.86 24.00
CA ILE A 49 -0.40 5.99 23.98
C ILE A 49 -0.46 6.86 25.26
N PHE A 50 -1.35 6.57 26.21
CA PHE A 50 -1.45 7.29 27.49
C PHE A 50 -0.93 6.46 28.69
N ILE A 51 0.30 5.95 28.61
CA ILE A 51 1.04 5.52 29.80
C ILE A 51 2.19 6.52 30.02
N PRO A 52 2.11 7.43 31.00
CA PRO A 52 3.24 8.31 31.33
C PRO A 52 4.37 7.46 31.90
N LYS A 53 5.41 7.21 31.10
CA LYS A 53 6.68 6.66 31.59
C LYS A 53 7.36 7.72 32.45
N TYR A 54 7.33 7.53 33.77
CA TYR A 54 8.24 8.22 34.68
C TYR A 54 9.69 7.86 34.31
N PRO A 55 10.62 8.83 34.25
CA PRO A 55 12.02 8.56 34.03
C PRO A 55 12.67 7.96 35.30
N PRO A 56 13.63 7.03 35.15
CA PRO A 56 14.36 6.46 36.30
C PRO A 56 15.34 7.49 36.92
N PRO A 57 15.70 7.33 38.21
CA PRO A 57 16.63 8.22 38.89
C PRO A 57 18.09 7.95 38.47
N TYR A 58 18.85 9.01 38.22
CA TYR A 58 20.29 8.98 37.99
C TYR A 58 21.06 8.52 39.24
N PRO A 59 22.16 7.75 39.11
CA PRO A 59 23.06 7.50 40.22
C PRO A 59 24.11 8.62 40.38
N ILE A 60 24.29 8.98 41.64
CA ILE A 60 25.29 9.90 42.20
C ILE A 60 26.68 9.27 42.11
N ILE A 61 27.68 10.00 41.58
CA ILE A 61 29.10 9.64 41.72
C ILE A 61 29.75 10.59 42.72
N HIS A 62 30.21 10.04 43.84
CA HIS A 62 31.11 10.67 44.79
C HIS A 62 32.58 10.52 44.34
N ASN A 63 33.21 11.66 44.11
CA ASN A 63 34.50 12.14 44.65
C ASN A 63 35.61 11.12 45.02
N LEU A 64 36.85 11.37 44.54
CA LEU A 64 38.04 11.67 45.39
C LEU A 64 39.33 11.88 44.56
N GLN A 65 39.95 13.07 44.74
CA GLN A 65 41.40 13.34 44.98
C GLN A 65 42.45 12.95 43.89
N SER A 66 43.54 13.68 43.60
CA SER A 66 44.29 14.74 44.29
C SER A 66 45.43 15.30 43.39
N THR A 67 45.77 16.61 43.59
CA THR A 67 47.13 17.25 43.55
C THR A 67 47.93 17.34 42.22
N THR A 68 48.70 18.39 41.86
CA THR A 68 49.40 19.49 42.58
C THR A 68 49.93 20.59 41.59
N LEU A 69 49.93 21.88 42.04
CA LEU A 69 50.99 22.94 41.97
C LEU A 69 51.50 23.44 40.57
N ASN A 70 51.76 24.72 40.24
CA ASN A 70 51.99 26.02 40.91
C ASN A 70 52.10 27.18 39.82
N PRO A 71 52.56 28.44 40.05
CA PRO A 71 51.68 29.63 40.08
C PRO A 71 52.12 30.92 39.27
N SER A 72 51.31 32.00 39.42
CA SER A 72 51.66 33.45 39.48
C SER A 72 51.79 34.32 38.20
N PRO A 73 51.64 35.68 38.27
CA PRO A 73 50.74 36.50 39.11
C PRO A 73 50.09 37.77 38.45
N SER A 74 48.96 38.21 39.03
CA SER A 74 48.50 39.57 39.42
C SER A 74 48.43 40.81 38.50
N ILE A 75 47.28 41.55 38.58
CA ILE A 75 47.07 42.97 38.99
C ILE A 75 45.52 43.24 38.99
N LEU A 76 44.82 43.32 40.14
CA LEU A 76 44.37 44.49 40.95
C LEU A 76 43.48 45.56 40.25
N THR A 77 42.14 45.65 40.43
CA THR A 77 41.28 46.30 41.51
C THR A 77 40.51 47.53 40.96
N PRO A 78 39.52 48.17 41.66
CA PRO A 78 38.48 47.71 42.61
C PRO A 78 37.07 48.40 42.49
N LEU A 79 36.14 47.98 43.37
CA LEU A 79 35.07 48.76 44.05
C LEU A 79 33.77 49.13 43.29
N LYS A 80 32.61 48.61 43.73
CA LYS A 80 31.73 49.23 44.76
C LYS A 80 30.53 48.35 45.14
N MET A 81 30.09 48.52 46.39
CA MET A 81 29.23 47.68 47.21
C MET A 81 27.88 48.38 47.51
N HIS A 82 26.84 47.57 47.77
CA HIS A 82 25.55 47.82 48.46
C HIS A 82 24.27 48.01 47.61
N ILE A 83 23.34 47.06 47.71
CA ILE A 83 22.05 47.10 48.47
C ILE A 83 21.26 45.81 48.13
N PRO A 84 20.70 45.09 49.12
CA PRO A 84 19.88 43.90 48.88
C PRO A 84 18.40 44.29 48.78
N THR A 85 17.75 43.97 47.66
CA THR A 85 16.29 44.02 47.56
C THR A 85 15.78 42.64 47.17
N LEU A 86 15.20 41.97 48.15
CA LEU A 86 14.46 40.72 48.06
C LEU A 86 13.26 40.92 47.11
N LEU A 87 13.31 40.32 45.91
CA LEU A 87 12.14 40.19 45.04
C LEU A 87 12.02 38.74 44.58
N THR A 88 11.12 38.03 45.24
CA THR A 88 10.60 36.72 44.85
C THR A 88 9.89 36.82 43.50
N ALA A 89 10.58 36.45 42.42
CA ALA A 89 9.97 36.26 41.11
C ALA A 89 9.87 34.76 40.81
N LEU A 90 8.66 34.23 40.99
CA LEU A 90 8.26 32.88 40.62
C LEU A 90 8.23 32.77 39.08
N THR A 91 9.36 32.39 38.47
CA THR A 91 9.40 32.09 37.03
C THR A 91 8.77 30.72 36.79
N LEU A 92 7.53 30.72 36.29
CA LEU A 92 6.89 29.57 35.69
C LEU A 92 7.77 29.07 34.53
N LEU A 93 8.39 27.90 34.70
CA LEU A 93 8.98 27.17 33.58
C LEU A 93 7.83 26.73 32.65
N PRO A 94 7.82 27.12 31.36
CA PRO A 94 6.94 26.50 30.40
C PRO A 94 7.43 25.07 30.19
N SER A 95 6.64 24.09 30.65
CA SER A 95 6.79 22.70 30.26
C SER A 95 6.67 22.62 28.73
N SER A 96 7.79 22.48 28.04
CA SER A 96 7.83 22.20 26.61
C SER A 96 7.17 20.84 26.38
N LEU A 97 5.89 20.85 25.99
CA LEU A 97 5.22 19.69 25.43
C LEU A 97 6.01 19.26 24.21
N SER A 98 6.76 18.17 24.35
CA SER A 98 7.36 17.48 23.22
C SER A 98 6.21 16.90 22.40
N ILE A 99 5.82 17.60 21.33
CA ILE A 99 4.90 17.09 20.34
C ILE A 99 5.53 15.78 19.83
N PRO A 100 4.87 14.63 19.95
CA PRO A 100 5.37 13.43 19.31
C PRO A 100 5.47 13.74 17.82
N LEU A 101 6.69 13.74 17.28
CA LEU A 101 6.91 13.71 15.84
C LEU A 101 6.23 12.44 15.35
N ILE A 102 4.97 12.57 14.92
CA ILE A 102 4.33 11.60 14.03
C ILE A 102 5.31 11.54 12.87
N SER A 103 6.07 10.46 12.79
CA SER A 103 6.90 10.19 11.64
C SER A 103 5.93 10.09 10.48
N ARG A 104 5.82 11.18 9.71
CA ARG A 104 5.02 11.22 8.49
C ARG A 104 5.55 10.08 7.68
N ARG A 105 4.79 8.97 7.59
CA ARG A 105 5.15 7.85 6.71
C ARG A 105 5.43 8.50 5.36
N GLN A 106 6.69 8.47 4.94
CA GLN A 106 7.08 9.11 3.70
C GLN A 106 6.17 8.53 2.62
N SER A 107 5.51 9.40 1.86
CA SER A 107 4.64 8.95 0.76
C SER A 107 5.47 8.06 -0.16
N PRO A 108 4.92 6.94 -0.69
CA PRO A 108 5.65 6.10 -1.63
C PRO A 108 6.23 6.95 -2.76
N CYS A 109 7.45 6.64 -3.22
CA CYS A 109 8.20 7.50 -4.15
C CYS A 109 7.47 7.82 -5.48
N PHE A 110 6.47 7.02 -5.83
CA PHE A 110 5.65 7.15 -7.03
C PHE A 110 4.36 7.93 -6.81
N VAL A 111 3.92 8.17 -5.57
CA VAL A 111 2.75 9.01 -5.29
C VAL A 111 3.21 10.47 -5.28
N ILE A 112 3.07 11.13 -6.43
CA ILE A 112 3.63 12.46 -6.68
C ILE A 112 2.59 13.59 -6.69
N GLY A 113 1.30 13.27 -6.81
CA GLY A 113 0.22 14.26 -6.82
C GLY A 113 -0.57 14.34 -5.52
N SER A 114 -1.59 15.19 -5.51
CA SER A 114 -2.43 15.49 -4.35
C SER A 114 -3.86 14.95 -4.45
N THR A 115 -4.25 14.34 -5.57
CA THR A 115 -5.57 13.74 -5.76
C THR A 115 -5.73 12.53 -4.82
N PRO A 116 -6.80 12.48 -4.00
CA PRO A 116 -7.05 11.35 -3.12
C PRO A 116 -7.15 10.02 -3.89
N LEU A 117 -6.41 9.01 -3.43
CA LEU A 117 -6.46 7.67 -4.01
C LEU A 117 -7.71 6.92 -3.50
N PRO A 118 -8.38 6.13 -4.36
CA PRO A 118 -9.36 5.16 -3.91
C PRO A 118 -8.75 4.20 -2.88
N ALA A 119 -9.53 3.76 -1.88
CA ALA A 119 -9.03 2.95 -0.76
C ALA A 119 -8.21 1.73 -1.21
N GLU A 120 -8.67 0.99 -2.22
CA GLU A 120 -7.95 -0.16 -2.77
C GLU A 120 -6.58 0.22 -3.35
N THR A 121 -6.51 1.32 -4.09
CA THR A 121 -5.26 1.82 -4.66
C THR A 121 -4.33 2.35 -3.57
N LEU A 122 -4.87 3.04 -2.55
CA LEU A 122 -4.09 3.52 -1.43
C LEU A 122 -3.47 2.36 -0.65
N LYS A 123 -4.23 1.28 -0.41
CA LYS A 123 -3.71 0.07 0.23
C LYS A 123 -2.57 -0.52 -0.59
N ILE A 124 -2.75 -0.70 -1.89
CA ILE A 124 -1.69 -1.22 -2.78
C ILE A 124 -0.45 -0.32 -2.76
N ALA A 125 -0.63 1.01 -2.85
CA ALA A 125 0.50 1.96 -2.80
C ALA A 125 1.28 1.84 -1.48
N ASN A 126 0.55 1.68 -0.37
CA ASN A 126 1.11 1.47 0.96
C ASN A 126 1.86 0.13 1.08
N ASP A 127 1.33 -0.94 0.49
CA ASP A 127 1.96 -2.28 0.51
C ASP A 127 3.22 -2.32 -0.37
N LEU A 128 3.26 -1.52 -1.44
CA LEU A 128 4.41 -1.44 -2.35
C LEU A 128 5.49 -0.44 -1.92
N ALA A 129 5.24 0.38 -0.90
CA ALA A 129 6.10 1.52 -0.53
C ALA A 129 7.57 1.14 -0.25
N SER A 130 7.82 -0.05 0.31
CA SER A 130 9.18 -0.56 0.59
C SER A 130 9.71 -1.50 -0.50
N THR A 131 8.87 -1.90 -1.44
CA THR A 131 9.20 -2.88 -2.49
C THR A 131 9.59 -2.18 -3.79
N VAL A 132 8.95 -1.05 -4.07
CA VAL A 132 9.17 -0.27 -5.29
C VAL A 132 10.06 0.92 -5.00
N THR A 133 11.09 1.09 -5.82
CA THR A 133 11.94 2.29 -5.86
C THR A 133 11.60 3.10 -7.11
N CYS A 134 12.07 4.35 -7.17
CA CYS A 134 11.79 5.24 -8.27
C CYS A 134 13.07 5.89 -8.79
N ASP A 135 13.18 6.00 -10.12
CA ASP A 135 14.17 6.85 -10.78
C ASP A 135 13.47 8.13 -11.26
N ALA A 136 13.75 9.24 -10.58
CA ALA A 136 13.17 10.54 -10.89
C ALA A 136 13.74 11.20 -12.15
N SER A 137 14.83 10.66 -12.71
CA SER A 137 15.45 11.16 -13.94
C SER A 137 14.74 10.66 -15.21
N VAL A 138 13.98 9.56 -15.10
CA VAL A 138 13.23 8.97 -16.22
C VAL A 138 11.73 9.11 -15.93
N ARG A 139 10.96 9.60 -16.92
CA ARG A 139 9.52 9.88 -16.78
C ARG A 139 8.71 9.24 -17.89
N PRO A 140 8.50 7.91 -17.84
CA PRO A 140 7.98 7.15 -18.97
C PRO A 140 6.47 7.34 -19.22
N LEU A 141 5.73 7.91 -18.26
CA LEU A 141 4.28 8.10 -18.37
C LEU A 141 3.84 9.33 -17.58
N GLN A 142 3.20 10.31 -18.24
CA GLN A 142 2.54 11.46 -17.59
C GLN A 142 3.41 12.19 -16.54
N ASN A 143 4.71 12.38 -16.83
CA ASN A 143 5.70 13.00 -15.94
C ASN A 143 5.95 12.28 -14.60
N ILE A 144 5.47 11.05 -14.45
CA ILE A 144 5.67 10.23 -13.26
C ILE A 144 7.06 9.59 -13.30
N PRO A 145 7.82 9.57 -12.18
CA PRO A 145 9.08 8.84 -12.07
C PRO A 145 8.97 7.38 -12.51
N ASP A 146 10.03 6.85 -13.12
CA ASP A 146 10.08 5.44 -13.51
C ASP A 146 10.10 4.55 -12.26
N THR A 147 9.17 3.60 -12.18
CA THR A 147 9.03 2.70 -11.03
C THR A 147 9.80 1.40 -11.26
N ILE A 148 10.47 0.92 -10.22
CA ILE A 148 11.39 -0.21 -10.28
C ILE A 148 11.05 -1.21 -9.17
N SER A 149 10.76 -2.45 -9.54
CA SER A 149 10.51 -3.57 -8.61
C SER A 149 11.40 -4.75 -9.00
N GLY A 150 12.24 -5.21 -8.07
CA GLY A 150 13.12 -6.38 -8.29
C GLY A 150 13.92 -6.33 -9.60
N GLY A 151 14.43 -5.15 -9.96
CA GLY A 151 15.21 -4.91 -11.18
C GLY A 151 14.40 -4.64 -12.45
N VAL A 152 13.08 -4.84 -12.44
CA VAL A 152 12.20 -4.51 -13.57
C VAL A 152 11.83 -3.03 -13.50
N ARG A 153 12.07 -2.28 -14.57
CA ARG A 153 11.66 -0.87 -14.71
C ARG A 153 10.37 -0.77 -15.50
N PHE A 154 9.44 0.10 -15.11
CA PHE A 154 8.21 0.33 -15.88
C PHE A 154 8.53 0.77 -17.32
N SER A 155 9.48 1.68 -17.50
CA SER A 155 9.92 2.15 -18.83
C SER A 155 10.32 1.03 -19.79
N SER A 156 10.87 -0.08 -19.28
CA SER A 156 11.29 -1.24 -20.08
C SER A 156 10.13 -2.11 -20.57
N ILE A 157 8.95 -1.93 -20.00
CA ILE A 157 7.74 -2.70 -20.30
C ILE A 157 6.53 -1.78 -20.52
N ASN A 158 6.76 -0.51 -20.88
CA ASN A 158 5.70 0.45 -21.13
C ASN A 158 5.12 0.26 -22.54
N PHE A 159 3.83 -0.05 -22.63
CA PHE A 159 3.16 -0.24 -23.92
C PHE A 159 3.15 1.02 -24.80
N GLU A 160 3.23 2.22 -24.22
CA GLU A 160 3.25 3.49 -24.97
C GLU A 160 4.53 3.64 -25.82
N ASN A 161 5.55 2.82 -25.56
CA ASN A 161 6.76 2.74 -26.38
C ASN A 161 6.63 1.71 -27.51
N SER A 162 5.44 1.15 -27.76
CA SER A 162 5.18 0.15 -28.80
C SER A 162 4.06 0.60 -29.74
N ASP A 163 4.04 0.06 -30.95
CA ASP A 163 2.96 0.28 -31.92
C ASP A 163 1.73 -0.62 -31.70
N LEU A 164 1.74 -1.42 -30.64
CA LEU A 164 0.69 -2.39 -30.33
C LEU A 164 -0.42 -1.75 -29.48
N LEU A 165 -1.65 -2.23 -29.67
CA LEU A 165 -2.73 -1.92 -28.74
C LEU A 165 -2.39 -2.50 -27.35
N PRO A 166 -2.92 -1.92 -26.25
CA PRO A 166 -2.47 -2.28 -24.91
C PRO A 166 -2.59 -3.78 -24.56
N LEU A 167 -3.64 -4.46 -25.00
CA LEU A 167 -3.78 -5.90 -24.75
C LEU A 167 -2.92 -6.76 -25.69
N ASP A 168 -2.76 -6.36 -26.96
CA ASP A 168 -1.87 -7.06 -27.89
C ASP A 168 -0.43 -6.98 -27.40
N PHE A 169 0.01 -5.80 -26.95
CA PHE A 169 1.29 -5.61 -26.27
C PHE A 169 1.45 -6.55 -25.07
N ALA A 170 0.42 -6.65 -24.23
CA ALA A 170 0.47 -7.46 -23.01
C ALA A 170 0.58 -8.95 -23.32
N LEU A 171 -0.15 -9.46 -24.33
CA LEU A 171 -0.06 -10.84 -24.79
C LEU A 171 1.34 -11.19 -25.29
N THR A 172 1.94 -10.32 -26.10
CA THR A 172 3.29 -10.53 -26.64
C THR A 172 4.36 -10.43 -25.54
N THR A 173 4.26 -9.43 -24.66
CA THR A 173 5.32 -9.09 -23.70
C THR A 173 5.28 -9.95 -22.43
N PHE A 174 4.09 -10.34 -21.99
CA PHE A 174 3.87 -11.04 -20.72
C PHE A 174 3.38 -12.47 -20.93
N SER A 175 3.85 -13.12 -21.99
CA SER A 175 3.56 -14.54 -22.26
C SER A 175 4.17 -15.45 -21.20
N THR A 176 3.46 -16.54 -20.90
CA THR A 176 3.93 -17.60 -20.00
C THR A 176 4.26 -18.85 -20.82
N PRO A 177 5.24 -19.67 -20.41
CA PRO A 177 5.40 -21.02 -20.94
C PRO A 177 4.15 -21.88 -20.69
N SER A 178 4.05 -23.01 -21.41
CA SER A 178 3.09 -24.08 -21.12
C SER A 178 3.87 -25.32 -20.63
N PRO A 179 3.61 -25.81 -19.40
CA PRO A 179 2.63 -25.30 -18.45
C PRO A 179 3.06 -23.99 -17.76
N PRO A 180 2.10 -23.11 -17.34
CA PRO A 180 2.37 -21.87 -16.62
C PRO A 180 3.16 -22.04 -15.32
N SER A 181 3.12 -23.23 -14.71
CA SER A 181 3.82 -23.54 -13.46
C SER A 181 5.34 -23.36 -13.54
N SER A 182 5.91 -23.47 -14.75
CA SER A 182 7.32 -23.23 -15.03
C SER A 182 7.71 -21.74 -15.12
N ALA A 183 6.75 -20.82 -15.20
CA ALA A 183 7.01 -19.38 -15.29
C ALA A 183 7.55 -18.80 -13.98
N SER A 184 8.38 -17.76 -14.04
CA SER A 184 8.87 -17.09 -12.82
C SER A 184 7.78 -16.23 -12.18
N LEU A 185 7.16 -16.74 -11.10
CA LEU A 185 6.16 -15.99 -10.32
C LEU A 185 6.73 -14.65 -9.84
N THR A 186 7.98 -14.63 -9.34
CA THR A 186 8.64 -13.41 -8.87
C THR A 186 8.80 -12.37 -9.98
N LEU A 187 9.19 -12.78 -11.18
CA LEU A 187 9.32 -11.87 -12.32
C LEU A 187 7.96 -11.24 -12.68
N PHE A 188 6.91 -12.05 -12.77
CA PHE A 188 5.56 -11.58 -13.07
C PHE A 188 5.00 -10.68 -11.97
N THR A 189 5.24 -11.00 -10.70
CA THR A 189 4.89 -10.14 -9.58
C THR A 189 5.64 -8.81 -9.63
N ASN A 190 6.93 -8.81 -9.94
CA ASN A 190 7.70 -7.56 -10.09
C ASN A 190 7.19 -6.69 -11.23
N ARG A 191 6.87 -7.27 -12.39
CA ARG A 191 6.22 -6.57 -13.50
C ARG A 191 4.85 -6.01 -13.11
N LEU A 192 4.05 -6.78 -12.37
CA LEU A 192 2.76 -6.32 -11.87
C LEU A 192 2.93 -5.15 -10.88
N ASN A 193 3.91 -5.22 -9.98
CA ASN A 193 4.19 -4.18 -8.99
C ASN A 193 4.51 -2.85 -9.68
N THR A 194 5.32 -2.83 -10.74
CA THR A 194 5.62 -1.59 -11.48
C THR A 194 4.36 -0.98 -12.11
N TYR A 195 3.44 -1.80 -12.63
CA TYR A 195 2.16 -1.32 -13.16
C TYR A 195 1.21 -0.82 -12.06
N LEU A 196 1.17 -1.49 -10.91
CA LEU A 196 0.36 -1.09 -9.77
C LEU A 196 0.84 0.23 -9.15
N SER A 197 2.16 0.40 -8.98
CA SER A 197 2.73 1.67 -8.54
C SER A 197 2.47 2.79 -9.54
N GLN A 198 2.54 2.50 -10.84
CA GLN A 198 2.24 3.48 -11.88
C GLN A 198 0.77 3.89 -11.89
N GLU A 199 -0.17 2.96 -11.64
CA GLU A 199 -1.58 3.31 -11.50
C GLU A 199 -1.81 4.24 -10.31
N ALA A 200 -1.21 3.95 -9.15
CA ALA A 200 -1.30 4.80 -7.98
C ALA A 200 -0.76 6.20 -8.28
N ALA A 201 0.37 6.28 -8.99
CA ALA A 201 0.96 7.54 -9.41
C ALA A 201 0.04 8.34 -10.34
N VAL A 202 -0.46 7.73 -11.42
CA VAL A 202 -1.40 8.36 -12.37
C VAL A 202 -2.64 8.87 -11.65
N ARG A 203 -3.22 8.07 -10.75
CA ARG A 203 -4.39 8.49 -9.97
C ARG A 203 -4.08 9.65 -9.03
N SER A 204 -2.89 9.67 -8.42
CA SER A 204 -2.50 10.75 -7.51
C SER A 204 -2.43 12.12 -8.20
N ILE A 205 -2.20 12.15 -9.51
CA ILE A 205 -2.19 13.39 -10.32
C ILE A 205 -3.50 13.62 -11.08
N GLY A 206 -4.53 12.79 -10.88
CA GLY A 206 -5.78 12.87 -11.63
C GLY A 206 -5.65 12.52 -13.12
N GLY A 207 -4.62 11.75 -13.49
CA GLY A 207 -4.27 11.43 -14.87
C GLY A 207 -5.12 10.32 -15.52
N SER A 208 -4.89 10.10 -16.81
CA SER A 208 -5.62 9.10 -17.61
C SER A 208 -5.04 7.69 -17.45
N LEU A 209 -5.90 6.69 -17.28
CA LEU A 209 -5.49 5.31 -16.95
C LEU A 209 -5.38 4.40 -18.19
N SER A 210 -4.48 4.75 -19.11
CA SER A 210 -4.20 3.97 -20.33
C SER A 210 -3.61 2.58 -20.04
N ILE A 211 -2.93 2.42 -18.91
CA ILE A 211 -2.21 1.19 -18.49
C ILE A 211 -3.11 0.05 -17.95
N LYS A 212 -4.44 0.20 -17.97
CA LYS A 212 -5.35 -0.77 -17.32
C LYS A 212 -5.30 -2.17 -17.92
N ALA A 213 -5.32 -2.31 -19.25
CA ALA A 213 -5.36 -3.62 -19.89
C ALA A 213 -4.08 -4.43 -19.61
N PRO A 214 -2.86 -3.88 -19.81
CA PRO A 214 -1.62 -4.58 -19.45
C PRO A 214 -1.53 -4.95 -17.97
N LYS A 215 -1.97 -4.05 -17.07
CA LYS A 215 -2.00 -4.31 -15.62
C LYS A 215 -2.90 -5.51 -15.27
N PHE A 216 -4.15 -5.53 -15.78
CA PHE A 216 -5.05 -6.64 -15.52
C PHE A 216 -4.55 -7.94 -16.16
N PHE A 217 -3.90 -7.87 -17.32
CA PHE A 217 -3.30 -9.04 -17.95
C PHE A 217 -2.14 -9.61 -17.13
N LEU A 218 -1.27 -8.76 -16.59
CA LEU A 218 -0.21 -9.20 -15.66
C LEU A 218 -0.78 -9.86 -14.40
N ALA A 219 -1.82 -9.27 -13.79
CA ALA A 219 -2.50 -9.87 -12.65
C ALA A 219 -3.09 -11.24 -13.01
N PHE A 220 -3.74 -11.34 -14.17
CA PHE A 220 -4.27 -12.59 -14.71
C PHE A 220 -3.19 -13.66 -14.88
N GLN A 221 -2.02 -13.30 -15.43
CA GLN A 221 -0.88 -14.23 -15.55
C GLN A 221 -0.35 -14.66 -14.19
N VAL A 222 -0.23 -13.75 -13.22
CA VAL A 222 0.14 -14.09 -11.83
C VAL A 222 -0.83 -15.09 -11.22
N ALA A 223 -2.14 -14.90 -11.43
CA ALA A 223 -3.17 -15.82 -10.96
C ALA A 223 -3.03 -17.20 -11.62
N ARG A 224 -2.87 -17.26 -12.95
CA ARG A 224 -2.64 -18.52 -13.68
C ARG A 224 -1.43 -19.27 -13.14
N ILE A 225 -0.30 -18.58 -12.94
CA ILE A 225 0.92 -19.18 -12.38
C ILE A 225 0.66 -19.71 -10.97
N LYS A 226 -0.03 -18.97 -10.11
CA LYS A 226 -0.36 -19.46 -8.75
C LYS A 226 -1.25 -20.70 -8.80
N THR A 227 -2.32 -20.67 -9.60
CA THR A 227 -3.24 -21.80 -9.75
C THR A 227 -2.54 -23.04 -10.30
N SER A 228 -1.69 -22.88 -11.33
CA SER A 228 -0.89 -23.98 -11.92
C SER A 228 0.07 -24.65 -10.93
N ARG A 229 0.45 -23.95 -9.87
CA ARG A 229 1.34 -24.42 -8.80
C ARG A 229 0.58 -24.94 -7.57
N GLY A 230 -0.74 -24.96 -7.61
CA GLY A 230 -1.58 -25.29 -6.46
C GLY A 230 -1.52 -24.27 -5.33
N ILE A 231 -1.07 -23.03 -5.58
CA ILE A 231 -1.06 -21.96 -4.58
C ILE A 231 -2.47 -21.38 -4.49
N PRO A 232 -3.14 -21.46 -3.33
CA PRO A 232 -4.51 -20.98 -3.18
C PRO A 232 -4.60 -19.46 -3.31
N ILE A 233 -5.64 -18.99 -4.01
CA ILE A 233 -5.99 -17.58 -4.12
C ILE A 233 -7.24 -17.33 -3.28
N THR A 234 -7.07 -16.68 -2.14
CA THR A 234 -8.16 -16.46 -1.17
C THR A 234 -8.96 -15.19 -1.43
N ASP A 235 -8.40 -14.24 -2.20
CA ASP A 235 -9.10 -13.03 -2.62
C ASP A 235 -9.92 -13.33 -3.91
N PRO A 236 -11.26 -13.28 -3.87
CA PRO A 236 -12.10 -13.52 -5.04
C PRO A 236 -11.82 -12.54 -6.19
N GLY A 237 -11.31 -11.34 -5.90
CA GLY A 237 -10.91 -10.35 -6.89
C GLY A 237 -9.61 -10.66 -7.62
N GLN A 238 -8.91 -11.73 -7.21
CA GLN A 238 -7.61 -12.14 -7.76
C GLN A 238 -7.65 -13.52 -8.43
N THR A 239 -8.83 -14.14 -8.57
CA THR A 239 -8.94 -15.43 -9.27
C THR A 239 -8.71 -15.27 -10.78
N VAL A 240 -8.36 -16.37 -11.45
CA VAL A 240 -8.14 -16.38 -12.90
C VAL A 240 -9.38 -15.91 -13.64
N GLU A 241 -10.55 -16.38 -13.22
CA GLU A 241 -11.85 -16.08 -13.82
C GLU A 241 -12.21 -14.60 -13.65
N HIS A 242 -12.07 -14.06 -12.42
CA HIS A 242 -12.35 -12.65 -12.17
C HIS A 242 -11.42 -11.77 -13.00
N LEU A 243 -10.13 -12.08 -13.01
CA LEU A 243 -9.15 -11.28 -13.74
C LEU A 243 -9.30 -11.40 -15.25
N LEU A 244 -9.73 -12.54 -15.79
CA LEU A 244 -10.13 -12.67 -17.20
C LEU A 244 -11.22 -11.65 -17.55
N GLU A 245 -12.29 -11.56 -16.75
CA GLU A 245 -13.35 -10.57 -16.98
C GLU A 245 -12.80 -9.14 -16.96
N LYS A 246 -11.87 -8.84 -16.04
CA LYS A 246 -11.21 -7.53 -15.98
C LYS A 246 -10.40 -7.27 -17.25
N VAL A 247 -9.66 -8.25 -17.75
CA VAL A 247 -8.89 -8.11 -19.00
C VAL A 247 -9.83 -7.83 -20.16
N ILE A 248 -10.85 -8.64 -20.37
CA ILE A 248 -11.80 -8.48 -21.49
C ILE A 248 -12.54 -7.14 -21.40
N LYS A 249 -12.99 -6.73 -20.21
CA LYS A 249 -13.65 -5.44 -19.99
C LYS A 249 -12.77 -4.23 -20.32
N ASN A 250 -11.47 -4.35 -20.13
CA ASN A 250 -10.51 -3.26 -20.37
C ASN A 250 -9.71 -3.44 -21.67
N ALA A 251 -10.07 -4.42 -22.51
CA ALA A 251 -9.34 -4.76 -23.73
C ALA A 251 -9.36 -3.64 -24.79
N GLY A 252 -10.32 -2.72 -24.71
CA GLY A 252 -10.50 -1.67 -25.72
C GLY A 252 -10.92 -2.24 -27.07
N ARG A 253 -10.43 -1.62 -28.16
CA ARG A 253 -10.79 -1.97 -29.55
C ARG A 253 -9.80 -2.97 -30.15
N VAL A 254 -9.64 -4.12 -29.51
CA VAL A 254 -8.80 -5.22 -30.01
C VAL A 254 -9.62 -6.22 -30.84
N SER A 255 -8.92 -7.05 -31.61
CA SER A 255 -9.54 -8.10 -32.42
C SER A 255 -10.26 -9.15 -31.55
N GLN A 256 -11.22 -9.87 -32.13
CA GLN A 256 -11.84 -10.99 -31.44
C GLN A 256 -10.84 -12.12 -31.20
N VAL A 257 -9.90 -12.35 -32.13
CA VAL A 257 -8.82 -13.34 -31.99
C VAL A 257 -7.96 -13.06 -30.74
N THR A 258 -7.64 -11.79 -30.48
CA THR A 258 -6.94 -11.36 -29.27
C THR A 258 -7.71 -11.76 -28.00
N LYS A 259 -9.03 -11.55 -27.97
CA LYS A 259 -9.88 -11.89 -26.82
C LYS A 259 -10.05 -13.39 -26.64
N ASP A 260 -10.17 -14.12 -27.74
CA ASP A 260 -10.29 -15.58 -27.74
C ASP A 260 -9.00 -16.21 -27.21
N GLU A 261 -7.84 -15.65 -27.56
CA GLU A 261 -6.55 -16.11 -27.04
C GLU A 261 -6.43 -15.91 -25.52
N VAL A 262 -6.82 -14.75 -24.98
CA VAL A 262 -6.84 -14.55 -23.52
C VAL A 262 -7.80 -15.53 -22.84
N THR A 263 -8.97 -15.76 -23.45
CA THR A 263 -9.97 -16.71 -22.95
C THR A 263 -9.45 -18.15 -22.97
N ARG A 264 -8.67 -18.51 -24.00
CA ARG A 264 -7.99 -19.80 -24.10
C ARG A 264 -6.95 -19.96 -22.99
N LEU A 265 -6.13 -18.93 -22.74
CA LEU A 265 -5.13 -18.95 -21.67
C LEU A 265 -5.74 -19.22 -20.30
N ALA A 266 -6.95 -18.74 -20.02
CA ALA A 266 -7.62 -18.97 -18.73
C ALA A 266 -7.89 -20.46 -18.44
N LYS A 267 -7.93 -21.29 -19.49
CA LYS A 267 -8.15 -22.74 -19.40
C LYS A 267 -6.84 -23.55 -19.37
N ASP A 268 -5.73 -22.92 -19.75
CA ASP A 268 -4.38 -23.48 -19.74
C ASP A 268 -3.73 -23.14 -18.39
N LEU A 269 -3.87 -24.04 -17.41
CA LEU A 269 -3.40 -23.88 -16.02
C LEU A 269 -2.36 -24.95 -15.70
#